data_AF-E0VGJ6-F1
#
_entry.id   AF-E0VGJ6-F1
#
_cell.length_a   1.000
_cell.length_b   1.000
_cell.length_c   1.000
_cell.angle_alpha   90.00
_cell.angle_beta   90.00
_cell.angle_gamma   90.00
#
_symmetry.space_group_name_H-M   'P 1'
#
loop_
_entity.id
_entity.type
_entity.pdbx_description
1 polymer ?
#
loop_
_entity_poly.entity_id
_entity_poly.type
_entity_poly.pdbx_seq_one_letter_code
_entity_poly.pdbx_strand_id
1 'polypeptide(L)'
;MGTKISLNLIKNWQKLISDIDFTDLAALLIQDQIITVDEYQTILVQTESRAMENFLVMLLKKDEETILKFAEILKKDYSWIANNLLDGIVKEEGHDEIDASPVTRLDVKNEIDHDISSQNTNSTSVDCEDYHSLNSLNKTNKMNNTFNFLNNKRTIIGRKRVLKARIKNDFHVTDEVISIVRKSPLISKSWTTIAHALGLTDRVHEIRFKVVLHGEDLSMSVVYLIKDWLKILQFTISEHLSDVMAFK
;
A
#
# COMPACT_ATOMS: atom_id res chain seq x y z
N MET A 1 6.82 -7.04 19.89
CA MET A 1 7.86 -6.85 18.85
C MET A 1 7.37 -7.59 17.61
N GLY A 2 7.37 -6.96 16.44
CA GLY A 2 7.06 -7.68 15.20
C GLY A 2 8.26 -8.57 14.83
N THR A 3 8.01 -9.81 14.43
CA THR A 3 9.06 -10.71 13.95
C THR A 3 9.59 -10.20 12.60
N LYS A 4 10.83 -10.55 12.28
CA LYS A 4 11.45 -10.11 11.00
C LYS A 4 10.64 -10.58 9.80
N ILE A 5 10.02 -11.75 9.89
CA ILE A 5 9.17 -12.28 8.83
C ILE A 5 7.92 -11.41 8.61
N SER A 6 7.28 -10.90 9.67
CA SER A 6 6.13 -9.99 9.53
C SER A 6 6.53 -8.68 8.86
N LEU A 7 7.74 -8.15 9.13
CA LEU A 7 8.25 -6.97 8.45
C LEU A 7 8.50 -7.23 6.96
N ASN A 8 9.03 -8.40 6.61
CA ASN A 8 9.23 -8.79 5.21
C ASN A 8 7.89 -9.00 4.48
N LEU A 9 6.88 -9.53 5.17
CA LEU A 9 5.52 -9.64 4.63
C LEU A 9 4.94 -8.26 4.28
N ILE A 10 5.09 -7.28 5.18
CA ILE A 10 4.65 -5.90 4.93
C ILE A 10 5.42 -5.26 3.76
N LYS A 11 6.73 -5.48 3.66
CA LYS A 11 7.54 -4.96 2.54
C LYS A 11 7.10 -5.49 1.18
N ASN A 12 6.69 -6.75 1.11
CA ASN A 12 6.27 -7.40 -0.13
C ASN A 12 4.75 -7.36 -0.36
N TRP A 13 4.00 -6.65 0.50
CA TRP A 13 2.54 -6.60 0.51
C TRP A 13 1.93 -6.23 -0.85
N GLN A 14 2.43 -5.18 -1.49
CA GLN A 14 1.87 -4.71 -2.77
C GLN A 14 2.08 -5.72 -3.90
N LYS A 15 3.24 -6.39 -3.94
CA LYS A 15 3.55 -7.42 -4.93
C LYS A 15 2.66 -8.65 -4.75
N LEU A 16 2.45 -9.05 -3.49
CA LEU A 16 1.53 -10.15 -3.15
C LEU A 16 0.11 -9.86 -3.63
N ILE A 17 -0.37 -8.63 -3.51
CA ILE A 17 -1.72 -8.26 -3.97
C ILE A 17 -1.82 -8.16 -5.50
N SER A 18 -0.78 -7.66 -6.17
CA SER A 18 -0.82 -7.46 -7.62
C SER A 18 -0.63 -8.73 -8.42
N ASP A 19 0.20 -9.66 -7.92
CA ASP A 19 0.74 -10.75 -8.73
C ASP A 19 0.13 -12.12 -8.37
N ILE A 20 -0.70 -12.19 -7.32
CA ILE A 20 -1.30 -13.44 -6.84
C ILE A 20 -2.81 -13.26 -6.71
N ASP A 21 -3.56 -14.18 -7.31
CA ASP A 21 -4.99 -14.35 -7.04
C ASP A 21 -5.18 -15.19 -5.77
N PHE A 22 -5.99 -14.69 -4.84
CA PHE A 22 -6.31 -15.41 -3.61
C PHE A 22 -7.04 -16.73 -3.89
N THR A 23 -7.84 -16.79 -4.96
CA THR A 23 -8.65 -17.96 -5.32
C THR A 23 -7.78 -19.16 -5.64
N ASP A 24 -6.65 -18.94 -6.31
CA ASP A 24 -5.69 -19.98 -6.70
C ASP A 24 -4.99 -20.57 -5.47
N LEU A 25 -4.74 -19.76 -4.44
CA LEU A 25 -4.11 -20.19 -3.19
C LEU A 25 -5.10 -20.78 -2.18
N ALA A 26 -6.37 -20.39 -2.23
CA ALA A 26 -7.35 -20.69 -1.18
C ALA A 26 -7.44 -22.18 -0.82
N ALA A 27 -7.45 -23.06 -1.84
CA ALA A 27 -7.51 -24.50 -1.62
C ALA A 27 -6.28 -25.02 -0.85
N LEU A 28 -5.08 -24.53 -1.19
CA LEU A 28 -3.82 -24.89 -0.52
C LEU A 28 -3.75 -24.32 0.89
N LEU A 29 -4.23 -23.09 1.10
CA LEU A 29 -4.27 -22.43 2.41
C LEU A 29 -5.18 -23.19 3.40
N ILE A 30 -6.31 -23.72 2.92
CA ILE A 30 -7.21 -24.55 3.74
C ILE A 30 -6.60 -25.94 3.98
N GLN A 31 -6.03 -26.56 2.94
CA GLN A 31 -5.40 -27.88 3.03
C GLN A 31 -4.28 -27.92 4.06
N ASP A 32 -3.40 -26.92 4.06
CA ASP A 32 -2.26 -26.82 4.99
C ASP A 32 -2.63 -26.13 6.32
N GLN A 33 -3.94 -25.92 6.57
CA GLN A 33 -4.50 -25.35 7.80
C GLN A 33 -3.96 -23.95 8.16
N ILE A 34 -3.54 -23.18 7.15
CA ILE A 34 -3.17 -21.77 7.32
C ILE A 34 -4.40 -20.93 7.61
N ILE A 35 -5.52 -21.26 6.96
CA ILE A 35 -6.82 -20.65 7.21
C ILE A 35 -7.87 -21.73 7.46
N THR A 36 -8.82 -21.41 8.32
CA THR A 36 -10.03 -22.22 8.52
C THR A 36 -11.07 -21.91 7.45
N VAL A 37 -12.07 -22.78 7.30
CA VAL A 37 -13.17 -22.57 6.36
C VAL A 37 -13.97 -21.31 6.71
N ASP A 38 -14.16 -21.02 8.00
CA ASP A 38 -14.88 -19.82 8.46
C ASP A 38 -14.10 -18.53 8.16
N GLU A 39 -12.77 -18.56 8.32
CA GLU A 39 -11.89 -17.45 7.94
C GLU A 39 -11.94 -17.21 6.43
N TYR A 40 -11.94 -18.27 5.62
CA TYR A 40 -12.09 -18.18 4.17
C TYR A 40 -13.41 -17.50 3.76
N GLN A 41 -14.54 -17.91 4.36
CA GLN A 41 -15.83 -17.26 4.11
C GLN A 41 -15.80 -15.78 4.50
N THR A 42 -15.18 -15.46 5.63
CA THR A 42 -15.04 -14.07 6.10
C THR A 42 -14.24 -13.21 5.12
N ILE A 43 -13.20 -13.78 4.50
CA ILE A 43 -12.36 -13.11 3.51
C ILE A 43 -13.16 -12.82 2.22
N LEU A 44 -13.97 -13.77 1.75
CA LEU A 44 -14.74 -13.63 0.51
C LEU A 44 -15.87 -12.60 0.57
N VAL A 45 -16.49 -12.40 1.74
CA VAL A 45 -17.63 -11.48 1.91
C VAL A 45 -17.30 -10.03 1.49
N GLN A 46 -16.02 -9.64 1.49
CA GLN A 46 -15.60 -8.26 1.29
C GLN A 46 -15.17 -7.90 -0.14
N THR A 47 -15.54 -8.72 -1.14
CA THR A 47 -15.18 -8.66 -2.58
C THR A 47 -13.86 -9.35 -2.93
N GLU A 48 -13.85 -10.04 -4.08
CA GLU A 48 -12.69 -10.78 -4.60
C GLU A 48 -11.44 -9.90 -4.74
N SER A 49 -11.62 -8.63 -5.15
CA SER A 49 -10.50 -7.68 -5.33
C SER A 49 -9.76 -7.33 -4.04
N ARG A 50 -10.38 -7.56 -2.87
CA ARG A 50 -9.77 -7.30 -1.55
C ARG A 50 -9.53 -8.57 -0.74
N ALA A 51 -9.84 -9.73 -1.29
CA ALA A 51 -9.69 -11.01 -0.60
C ALA A 51 -8.23 -11.23 -0.16
N MET A 52 -7.27 -10.97 -1.06
CA MET A 52 -5.84 -11.10 -0.74
C MET A 52 -5.38 -10.11 0.34
N GLU A 53 -5.84 -8.85 0.29
CA GLU A 53 -5.50 -7.84 1.30
C GLU A 53 -6.02 -8.27 2.69
N ASN A 54 -7.27 -8.73 2.76
CA ASN A 54 -7.88 -9.20 4.00
C ASN A 54 -7.18 -10.44 4.56
N PHE A 55 -6.83 -11.39 3.70
CA PHE A 55 -6.04 -12.54 4.07
C PHE A 55 -4.69 -12.13 4.67
N LEU A 56 -3.96 -11.20 4.04
CA LEU A 56 -2.67 -10.72 4.56
C LEU A 56 -2.80 -10.00 5.90
N VAL A 57 -3.87 -9.22 6.11
CA VAL A 57 -4.16 -8.57 7.42
C VAL A 57 -4.43 -9.62 8.50
N MET A 58 -5.12 -10.69 8.14
CA MET A 58 -5.37 -11.82 9.04
C MET A 58 -4.09 -12.59 9.34
N LEU A 59 -3.27 -12.86 8.32
CA LEU A 59 -2.00 -13.57 8.44
C LEU A 59 -1.01 -12.85 9.36
N LEU A 60 -0.99 -11.51 9.35
CA LEU A 60 -0.18 -10.70 10.28
C LEU A 60 -0.57 -10.87 11.77
N LYS A 61 -1.75 -11.41 12.05
CA LYS A 61 -2.21 -11.69 13.43
C LYS A 61 -1.91 -13.12 13.87
N LYS A 62 -1.50 -13.99 12.93
CA LYS A 62 -1.14 -15.38 13.22
C LYS A 62 0.31 -15.47 13.72
N ASP A 63 0.65 -16.65 14.21
CA ASP A 63 1.99 -17.00 14.67
C ASP A 63 2.99 -17.09 13.51
N GLU A 64 4.27 -17.01 13.85
CA GLU A 64 5.38 -17.02 12.89
C GLU A 64 5.48 -18.35 12.12
N GLU A 65 5.15 -19.48 12.74
CA GLU A 65 5.14 -20.79 12.09
C GLU A 65 4.11 -20.83 10.96
N THR A 66 2.93 -20.25 11.17
CA THR A 66 1.90 -20.11 10.13
C THR A 66 2.36 -19.24 8.96
N ILE A 67 3.11 -18.15 9.22
CA ILE A 67 3.67 -17.29 8.15
C ILE A 67 4.76 -18.05 7.36
N LEU A 68 5.57 -18.89 8.03
CA LEU A 68 6.55 -19.75 7.37
C LEU A 68 5.89 -20.81 6.48
N LYS A 69 4.82 -21.46 6.95
CA LYS A 69 4.02 -22.38 6.14
C LYS A 69 3.47 -21.70 4.89
N PHE A 70 3.01 -20.45 5.02
CA PHE A 70 2.55 -19.67 3.87
C PHE A 70 3.67 -19.43 2.85
N ALA A 71 4.89 -19.09 3.31
CA ALA A 71 6.04 -18.94 2.43
C ALA A 71 6.40 -20.24 1.70
N GLU A 72 6.29 -21.40 2.36
CA GLU A 72 6.51 -22.71 1.72
C GLU A 72 5.43 -23.07 0.68
N ILE A 73 4.16 -22.68 0.90
CA ILE A 73 3.13 -22.80 -0.14
C ILE A 73 3.48 -21.95 -1.35
N LEU A 74 3.85 -20.68 -1.13
CA LEU A 74 4.27 -19.78 -2.21
C LEU A 74 5.47 -20.30 -2.97
N LYS A 75 6.34 -21.11 -2.36
CA LYS A 75 7.54 -21.63 -3.01
C LYS A 75 7.24 -22.54 -4.20
N LYS A 76 6.07 -23.19 -4.22
CA LYS A 76 5.65 -24.10 -5.29
C LYS A 76 5.42 -23.34 -6.61
N ASP A 77 4.62 -22.28 -6.56
CA ASP A 77 4.16 -21.57 -7.77
C ASP A 77 4.75 -20.15 -7.89
N TYR A 78 5.22 -19.57 -6.79
CA TYR A 78 5.69 -18.18 -6.65
C TYR A 78 7.04 -18.09 -5.90
N SER A 79 7.99 -18.96 -6.27
CA SER A 79 9.30 -19.10 -5.61
C SER A 79 10.06 -17.79 -5.41
N TRP A 80 9.96 -16.86 -6.36
CA TRP A 80 10.61 -15.55 -6.28
C TRP A 80 10.02 -14.65 -5.17
N ILE A 81 8.71 -14.74 -4.87
CA ILE A 81 8.09 -14.05 -3.74
C ILE A 81 8.47 -14.75 -2.44
N ALA A 82 8.39 -16.08 -2.42
CA ALA A 82 8.75 -16.88 -1.25
C ALA A 82 10.19 -16.58 -0.79
N ASN A 83 11.14 -16.54 -1.72
CA ASN A 83 12.52 -16.20 -1.43
C ASN A 83 12.66 -14.78 -0.87
N ASN A 84 11.92 -13.80 -1.40
CA ASN A 84 11.93 -12.42 -0.86
C ASN A 84 11.36 -12.33 0.56
N LEU A 85 10.43 -13.23 0.93
CA LEU A 85 9.93 -13.32 2.30
C LEU A 85 10.98 -13.94 3.24
N LEU A 86 11.70 -14.96 2.77
CA LEU A 86 12.68 -15.75 3.54
C LEU A 86 14.09 -15.15 3.60
N ASP A 87 14.49 -14.27 2.67
CA ASP A 87 15.87 -13.71 2.54
C ASP A 87 16.38 -12.91 3.76
N GLY A 88 15.50 -12.64 4.74
CA GLY A 88 15.85 -12.02 6.02
C GLY A 88 16.01 -12.98 7.20
N ILE A 89 15.64 -14.25 7.05
CA ILE A 89 15.65 -15.26 8.13
C ILE A 89 16.95 -16.07 8.10
N VAL A 90 17.40 -16.46 6.91
CA VAL A 90 18.55 -17.38 6.71
C VAL A 90 19.89 -16.76 7.12
N LYS A 91 19.97 -15.43 7.28
CA LYS A 91 21.25 -14.73 7.53
C LYS A 91 21.71 -14.73 9.00
N GLU A 92 20.95 -15.27 9.95
CA GLU A 92 21.33 -15.22 11.38
C GLU A 92 21.84 -16.54 11.98
N GLU A 93 21.74 -17.67 11.29
CA GLU A 93 22.20 -18.96 11.86
C GLU A 93 23.70 -19.26 11.63
N GLY A 94 24.47 -18.32 11.06
CA GLY A 94 25.78 -18.64 10.47
C GLY A 94 27.05 -18.02 11.05
N HIS A 95 27.03 -17.23 12.13
CA HIS A 95 28.23 -16.47 12.54
C HIS A 95 28.73 -16.61 13.98
N ASP A 96 28.22 -17.57 14.77
CA ASP A 96 28.77 -17.88 16.09
C ASP A 96 29.64 -19.16 16.10
N GLU A 97 30.34 -19.48 15.00
CA GLU A 97 31.48 -20.40 15.09
C GLU A 97 32.66 -19.62 15.69
N ILE A 98 32.65 -19.61 17.02
CA ILE A 98 33.74 -19.18 17.88
C ILE A 98 34.98 -19.98 17.46
N ASP A 99 35.86 -19.32 16.73
CA ASP A 99 37.25 -19.71 16.53
C ASP A 99 37.96 -19.66 17.90
N ALA A 100 37.78 -20.70 18.70
CA ALA A 100 38.58 -20.98 19.88
C ALA A 100 39.91 -21.61 19.44
N SER A 101 40.69 -20.89 18.64
CA SER A 101 42.08 -21.23 18.38
C SER A 101 42.99 -20.39 19.29
N PRO A 102 43.86 -21.01 20.09
CA PRO A 102 44.68 -20.30 21.06
C PRO A 102 45.77 -19.49 20.34
N VAL A 103 45.87 -18.22 20.72
CA VAL A 103 46.92 -17.29 20.30
C VAL A 103 48.30 -17.88 20.64
N THR A 104 48.97 -18.47 19.65
CA THR A 104 50.43 -18.61 19.65
C THR A 104 51.02 -17.54 18.76
N ARG A 105 51.47 -16.49 19.45
CA ARG A 105 52.30 -15.39 18.98
C ARG A 105 53.63 -15.95 18.47
N LEU A 106 53.90 -15.83 17.17
CA LEU A 106 55.26 -15.88 16.64
C LEU A 106 55.42 -14.79 15.58
N ASP A 107 56.27 -13.82 15.93
CA ASP A 107 56.83 -12.80 15.07
C ASP A 107 57.65 -13.45 13.95
N VAL A 108 57.36 -13.14 12.68
CA VAL A 108 58.37 -13.19 11.62
C VAL A 108 58.10 -12.06 10.62
N LYS A 109 58.96 -11.04 10.68
CA LYS A 109 59.20 -10.07 9.61
C LYS A 109 59.65 -10.82 8.36
N ASN A 110 59.19 -10.42 7.18
CA ASN A 110 60.04 -10.40 5.98
C ASN A 110 59.48 -9.41 4.95
N GLU A 111 60.30 -8.40 4.69
CA GLU A 111 60.29 -7.52 3.52
C GLU A 111 60.45 -8.36 2.24
N ILE A 112 59.62 -8.11 1.23
CA ILE A 112 60.02 -8.25 -0.17
C ILE A 112 59.37 -7.11 -0.96
N ASP A 113 60.21 -6.20 -1.44
CA ASP A 113 59.93 -5.21 -2.46
C ASP A 113 59.58 -5.88 -3.80
N HIS A 114 58.58 -5.37 -4.51
CA HIS A 114 58.58 -5.47 -5.96
C HIS A 114 57.84 -4.30 -6.62
N ASP A 115 58.65 -3.38 -7.16
CA ASP A 115 58.31 -2.54 -8.30
C ASP A 115 57.88 -3.41 -9.49
N ILE A 116 56.83 -2.97 -10.20
CA ILE A 116 56.76 -2.91 -11.67
C ILE A 116 55.69 -1.88 -12.08
N SER A 117 56.19 -0.82 -12.71
CA SER A 117 55.49 0.17 -13.53
C SER A 117 54.92 -0.45 -14.82
N SER A 118 53.75 0.00 -15.28
CA SER A 118 53.58 0.72 -16.56
C SER A 118 52.16 0.66 -17.14
N GLN A 119 51.54 1.85 -17.20
CA GLN A 119 50.95 2.54 -18.36
C GLN A 119 49.82 1.95 -19.26
N ASN A 120 48.97 2.91 -19.64
CA ASN A 120 48.25 3.13 -20.91
C ASN A 120 46.80 2.63 -21.04
N THR A 121 45.82 3.54 -20.93
CA THR A 121 45.18 4.40 -21.98
C THR A 121 44.20 3.63 -22.88
N ASN A 122 42.91 3.96 -22.78
CA ASN A 122 42.25 4.72 -23.85
C ASN A 122 40.81 5.09 -23.49
N SER A 123 40.57 6.39 -23.67
CA SER A 123 39.29 7.06 -23.71
C SER A 123 38.47 6.62 -24.93
N THR A 124 37.15 6.54 -24.78
CA THR A 124 36.24 6.68 -25.91
C THR A 124 35.07 7.54 -25.45
N SER A 125 35.13 8.81 -25.80
CA SER A 125 34.03 9.76 -25.72
C SER A 125 32.98 9.39 -26.76
N VAL A 126 31.75 9.17 -26.33
CA VAL A 126 30.59 9.19 -27.21
C VAL A 126 29.73 10.35 -26.75
N ASP A 127 29.73 11.39 -27.58
CA ASP A 127 28.80 12.50 -27.53
C ASP A 127 27.38 11.98 -27.72
N CYS A 128 26.48 12.32 -26.81
CA CYS A 128 25.04 12.23 -27.04
C CYS A 128 24.38 13.51 -26.52
N GLU A 129 23.61 14.09 -27.43
CA GLU A 129 23.14 15.45 -27.46
C GLU A 129 22.08 15.80 -26.40
N ASP A 130 22.05 17.10 -26.13
CA ASP A 130 21.05 17.87 -25.41
C ASP A 130 19.59 17.48 -25.70
N TYR A 131 18.84 17.10 -24.65
CA TYR A 131 17.40 17.33 -24.59
C TYR A 131 16.94 17.76 -23.18
N HIS A 132 16.71 19.06 -23.07
CA HIS A 132 15.79 19.77 -22.18
C HIS A 132 15.51 19.25 -20.76
N SER A 133 16.17 19.94 -19.82
CA SER A 133 15.69 20.18 -18.45
C SER A 133 14.31 20.85 -18.45
N LEU A 134 13.34 20.31 -17.69
CA LEU A 134 12.33 21.04 -16.90
C LEU A 134 11.56 20.05 -15.99
N ASN A 135 12.00 19.96 -14.73
CA ASN A 135 11.18 19.79 -13.50
C ASN A 135 12.01 19.20 -12.36
N SER A 136 12.96 19.99 -11.88
CA SER A 136 13.50 19.84 -10.52
C SER A 136 12.93 21.00 -9.70
N LEU A 137 11.89 20.75 -8.90
CA LEU A 137 11.55 21.61 -7.77
C LEU A 137 10.84 20.79 -6.67
N ASN A 138 11.47 20.81 -5.49
CA ASN A 138 10.93 20.54 -4.15
C ASN A 138 10.82 19.08 -3.68
N LYS A 139 11.99 18.45 -3.48
CA LYS A 139 12.20 17.41 -2.46
C LYS A 139 13.01 17.98 -1.29
N THR A 140 12.35 18.62 -0.33
CA THR A 140 12.85 18.70 1.06
C THR A 140 11.66 18.84 2.03
N ASN A 141 11.73 18.08 3.13
CA ASN A 141 10.88 18.16 4.32
C ASN A 141 9.39 17.78 4.20
N LYS A 142 9.09 16.47 4.29
CA LYS A 142 7.74 16.00 4.63
C LYS A 142 7.75 14.65 5.37
N MET A 143 8.45 14.56 6.51
CA MET A 143 8.35 13.40 7.41
C MET A 143 7.80 13.68 8.82
N ASN A 144 7.30 14.88 9.13
CA ASN A 144 6.89 15.21 10.51
C ASN A 144 5.40 15.55 10.73
N ASN A 145 4.47 15.24 9.81
CA ASN A 145 3.06 15.65 9.98
C ASN A 145 2.01 14.54 10.03
N THR A 146 2.38 13.27 10.12
CA THR A 146 1.41 12.15 10.09
C THR A 146 0.93 11.71 11.49
N PHE A 147 1.47 12.27 12.58
CA PHE A 147 1.21 11.72 13.94
C PHE A 147 0.14 12.45 14.78
N ASN A 148 -0.45 13.55 14.30
CA ASN A 148 -1.40 14.35 15.11
C ASN A 148 -2.90 14.10 14.84
N PHE A 149 -3.27 13.15 13.97
CA PHE A 149 -4.67 12.98 13.56
C PHE A 149 -5.49 12.02 14.46
N LEU A 150 -4.85 11.26 15.37
CA LEU A 150 -5.53 10.24 16.17
C LEU A 150 -6.14 10.74 17.50
N ASN A 151 -5.86 11.98 17.92
CA ASN A 151 -6.35 12.49 19.22
C ASN A 151 -7.70 13.21 19.18
N ASN A 152 -8.38 13.29 18.02
CA ASN A 152 -9.66 14.02 17.90
C ASN A 152 -10.91 13.12 17.75
N LYS A 153 -10.89 11.89 18.29
CA LYS A 153 -12.04 10.96 18.22
C LYS A 153 -13.15 11.25 19.25
N ARG A 154 -12.94 12.12 20.25
CA ARG A 154 -13.91 12.38 21.33
C ARG A 154 -14.94 13.49 21.05
N THR A 155 -14.88 14.20 19.93
CA THR A 155 -15.82 15.29 19.58
C THR A 155 -16.86 14.92 18.51
N ILE A 156 -16.83 13.70 17.97
CA ILE A 156 -17.62 13.31 16.79
C ILE A 156 -19.06 12.86 17.15
N ILE A 157 -19.29 12.37 18.38
CA ILE A 157 -20.60 11.81 18.77
C ILE A 157 -21.67 12.91 18.91
N GLY A 158 -21.30 14.12 19.34
CA GLY A 158 -22.22 15.26 19.42
C GLY A 158 -22.61 15.86 18.06
N ARG A 159 -21.74 15.76 17.05
CA ARG A 159 -21.98 16.35 15.71
C ARG A 159 -22.90 15.51 14.81
N LYS A 160 -23.06 14.21 15.09
CA LYS A 160 -23.94 13.32 14.30
C LYS A 160 -25.43 13.67 14.39
N ARG A 161 -25.91 14.27 15.50
CA ARG A 161 -27.33 14.62 15.64
C ARG A 161 -27.71 15.91 14.90
N VAL A 162 -26.79 16.87 14.78
CA VAL A 162 -27.03 18.15 14.06
C VAL A 162 -26.95 17.97 12.55
N LEU A 163 -26.11 17.05 12.06
CA LEU A 163 -26.03 16.72 10.62
C LEU A 163 -27.27 15.95 10.10
N LYS A 164 -27.91 15.10 10.93
CA LYS A 164 -29.14 14.39 10.54
C LYS A 164 -30.32 15.31 10.20
N ALA A 165 -30.42 16.49 10.82
CA ALA A 165 -31.49 17.45 10.55
C ALA A 165 -31.24 18.31 9.30
N ARG A 166 -29.97 18.51 8.89
CA ARG A 166 -29.62 19.31 7.70
C ARG A 166 -29.57 18.53 6.39
N ILE A 167 -29.31 17.22 6.43
CA ILE A 167 -29.24 16.37 5.22
C ILE A 167 -30.63 16.05 4.64
N LYS A 168 -31.71 16.32 5.39
CA LYS A 168 -33.10 16.12 4.91
C LYS A 168 -33.56 17.19 3.91
N ASN A 169 -32.80 18.28 3.74
CA ASN A 169 -32.98 19.17 2.60
C ASN A 169 -32.17 18.59 1.45
N ASP A 170 -32.83 18.19 0.37
CA ASP A 170 -32.24 17.64 -0.84
C ASP A 170 -30.96 18.37 -1.23
N PHE A 171 -29.81 17.77 -0.89
CA PHE A 171 -28.52 18.29 -1.30
C PHE A 171 -28.32 17.91 -2.76
N HIS A 172 -29.09 18.54 -3.64
CA HIS A 172 -28.86 18.49 -5.06
C HIS A 172 -27.53 19.20 -5.33
N VAL A 173 -26.63 18.52 -6.04
CA VAL A 173 -25.46 19.18 -6.62
C VAL A 173 -25.98 20.15 -7.67
N THR A 174 -26.24 21.39 -7.26
CA THR A 174 -26.68 22.45 -8.17
C THR A 174 -25.56 22.80 -9.14
N ASP A 175 -25.93 23.35 -10.30
CA ASP A 175 -24.95 23.85 -11.27
C ASP A 175 -24.02 24.91 -10.68
N GLU A 176 -24.45 25.59 -9.62
CA GLU A 176 -23.63 26.52 -8.85
C GLU A 176 -22.48 25.81 -8.12
N VAL A 177 -22.75 24.67 -7.45
CA VAL A 177 -21.69 23.87 -6.81
C VAL A 177 -20.70 23.35 -7.86
N ILE A 178 -21.20 22.90 -9.02
CA ILE A 178 -20.35 22.47 -10.14
C ILE A 178 -19.48 23.63 -10.63
N SER A 179 -20.08 24.82 -10.77
CA SER A 179 -19.38 26.04 -11.18
C SER A 179 -18.28 26.43 -10.19
N ILE A 180 -18.55 26.36 -8.88
CA ILE A 180 -17.56 26.62 -7.82
C ILE A 180 -16.42 25.61 -7.86
N VAL A 181 -16.73 24.32 -8.02
CA VAL A 181 -15.72 23.25 -8.11
C VAL A 181 -14.82 23.45 -9.33
N ARG A 182 -15.39 23.76 -10.50
CA ARG A 182 -14.62 24.05 -11.73
C ARG A 182 -13.74 25.29 -11.59
N LYS A 183 -14.24 26.34 -10.93
CA LYS A 183 -13.49 27.60 -10.75
C LYS A 183 -12.43 27.53 -9.66
N SER A 184 -12.42 26.48 -8.83
CA SER A 184 -11.49 26.36 -7.71
C SER A 184 -10.25 25.54 -8.09
N PRO A 185 -9.10 26.18 -8.36
CA PRO A 185 -7.87 25.46 -8.67
C PRO A 185 -7.36 24.64 -7.50
N LEU A 186 -7.76 24.98 -6.26
CA LEU A 186 -7.40 24.24 -5.06
C LEU A 186 -8.03 22.84 -5.06
N ILE A 187 -9.29 22.73 -5.50
CA ILE A 187 -9.98 21.44 -5.60
C ILE A 187 -9.33 20.59 -6.69
N SER A 188 -9.05 21.18 -7.85
CA SER A 188 -8.34 20.49 -8.94
C SER A 188 -6.92 20.03 -8.55
N LYS A 189 -6.27 20.69 -7.58
CA LYS A 189 -4.94 20.26 -7.09
C LYS A 189 -4.99 19.22 -5.97
N SER A 190 -6.11 19.14 -5.25
CA SER A 190 -6.25 18.30 -4.05
C SER A 190 -7.30 17.18 -4.19
N TRP A 191 -7.87 16.99 -5.38
CA TRP A 191 -8.95 16.05 -5.61
C TRP A 191 -8.61 14.60 -5.23
N THR A 192 -7.35 14.18 -5.37
CA THR A 192 -6.87 12.85 -4.95
C THR A 192 -7.00 12.67 -3.43
N THR A 193 -6.54 13.66 -2.67
CA THR A 193 -6.69 13.69 -1.21
C THR A 193 -8.15 13.69 -0.80
N ILE A 194 -8.99 14.45 -1.52
CA ILE A 194 -10.44 14.47 -1.30
C ILE A 194 -11.03 13.08 -1.55
N ALA A 195 -10.71 12.44 -2.68
CA ALA A 195 -11.21 11.10 -3.01
C ALA A 195 -10.86 10.07 -1.93
N HIS A 196 -9.62 10.04 -1.44
CA HIS A 196 -9.23 9.16 -0.33
C HIS A 196 -9.99 9.49 0.97
N ALA A 197 -10.15 10.77 1.30
CA ALA A 197 -10.90 11.19 2.49
C ALA A 197 -12.40 10.82 2.41
N LEU A 198 -12.94 10.73 1.20
CA LEU A 198 -14.32 10.30 0.93
C LEU A 198 -14.47 8.77 0.84
N GLY A 199 -13.37 7.99 0.95
CA GLY A 199 -13.38 6.53 0.80
C GLY A 199 -13.47 6.05 -0.65
N LEU A 200 -13.20 6.92 -1.62
CA LEU A 200 -13.28 6.66 -3.06
C LEU A 200 -11.90 6.44 -3.70
N THR A 201 -11.01 5.76 -2.97
CA THR A 201 -9.64 5.45 -3.44
C THR A 201 -9.63 4.75 -4.80
N ASP A 202 -10.54 3.79 -4.99
CA ASP A 202 -10.59 2.97 -6.22
C ASP A 202 -10.92 3.81 -7.46
N ARG A 203 -11.66 4.92 -7.29
CA ARG A 203 -12.01 5.87 -8.35
C ARG A 203 -10.86 6.81 -8.73
N VAL A 204 -9.81 6.91 -7.91
CA VAL A 204 -8.65 7.77 -8.22
C VAL A 204 -7.92 7.28 -9.46
N HIS A 205 -7.74 5.95 -9.57
CA HIS A 205 -7.07 5.34 -10.72
C HIS A 205 -7.90 5.50 -12.00
N GLU A 206 -9.21 5.29 -11.91
CA GLU A 206 -10.14 5.46 -13.03
C GLU A 206 -10.14 6.91 -13.56
N ILE A 207 -10.18 7.91 -12.67
CA ILE A 207 -10.15 9.31 -13.07
C ILE A 207 -8.81 9.68 -13.70
N ARG A 208 -7.69 9.23 -13.11
CA ARG A 208 -6.36 9.45 -13.72
C ARG A 208 -6.29 8.84 -15.11
N PHE A 209 -6.81 7.62 -15.28
CA PHE A 209 -6.86 6.93 -16.56
C PHE A 209 -7.67 7.74 -17.59
N LYS A 210 -8.90 8.16 -17.24
CA LYS A 210 -9.76 8.97 -18.11
C LYS A 210 -9.14 10.32 -18.52
N VAL A 211 -8.55 11.03 -17.57
CA VAL A 211 -7.91 12.33 -17.83
C VAL A 211 -6.69 12.17 -18.73
N VAL A 212 -5.84 11.16 -18.48
CA VAL A 212 -4.58 10.97 -19.21
C VAL A 212 -4.81 10.36 -20.60
N LEU A 213 -5.63 9.32 -20.71
CA LEU A 213 -5.80 8.57 -21.96
C LEU A 213 -6.91 9.11 -22.84
N HIS A 214 -8.01 9.58 -22.26
CA HIS A 214 -9.14 10.10 -23.03
C HIS A 214 -9.11 11.63 -23.13
N GLY A 215 -8.16 12.29 -22.45
CA GLY A 215 -8.08 13.75 -22.42
C GLY A 215 -9.31 14.39 -21.75
N GLU A 216 -10.01 13.66 -20.88
CA GLU A 216 -11.18 14.19 -20.19
C GLU A 216 -10.80 15.36 -19.27
N ASP A 217 -11.66 16.37 -19.17
CA ASP A 217 -11.47 17.48 -18.23
C ASP A 217 -11.47 16.96 -16.79
N LEU A 218 -10.36 17.17 -16.10
CA LEU A 218 -10.20 16.80 -14.71
C LEU A 218 -11.31 17.39 -13.83
N SER A 219 -11.72 18.63 -14.10
CA SER A 219 -12.77 19.31 -13.34
C SER A 219 -14.11 18.57 -13.46
N MET A 220 -14.42 18.07 -14.65
CA MET A 220 -15.60 17.23 -14.89
C MET A 220 -15.51 15.89 -14.19
N SER A 221 -14.34 15.26 -14.25
CA SER A 221 -14.10 13.97 -13.58
C SER A 221 -14.27 14.08 -12.06
N VAL A 222 -13.79 15.17 -11.46
CA VAL A 222 -13.95 15.45 -10.03
C VAL A 222 -15.41 15.73 -9.66
N VAL A 223 -16.16 16.42 -10.52
CA VAL A 223 -17.60 16.62 -10.32
C VAL A 223 -18.35 15.28 -10.34
N TYR A 224 -18.00 14.37 -11.25
CA TYR A 224 -18.58 13.03 -11.26
C TYR A 224 -18.22 12.23 -10.00
N LEU A 225 -16.97 12.33 -9.52
CA LEU A 225 -16.56 11.72 -8.26
C LEU A 225 -17.41 12.19 -7.07
N ILE A 226 -17.66 13.50 -6.97
CA ILE A 226 -18.49 14.08 -5.91
C ILE A 226 -19.95 13.61 -6.05
N LYS A 227 -20.48 13.54 -7.27
CA LYS A 227 -21.83 13.03 -7.54
C LYS A 227 -21.96 11.56 -7.12
N ASP A 228 -20.99 10.73 -7.46
CA ASP A 228 -21.02 9.30 -7.10
C ASP A 228 -20.89 9.11 -5.58
N TRP A 229 -20.06 9.89 -4.91
CA TRP A 229 -20.01 9.91 -3.45
C TRP A 229 -21.37 10.22 -2.82
N LEU A 230 -22.07 11.24 -3.33
CA LEU A 230 -23.37 11.64 -2.82
C LEU A 230 -24.43 10.56 -3.04
N LYS A 231 -24.40 9.84 -4.16
CA LYS A 231 -25.28 8.69 -4.40
C LYS A 231 -25.04 7.59 -3.36
N ILE A 232 -23.77 7.26 -3.08
CA ILE A 232 -23.42 6.26 -2.06
C ILE A 232 -23.96 6.70 -0.70
N LEU A 233 -23.77 7.97 -0.32
CA LEU A 233 -24.31 8.49 0.94
C LEU A 233 -25.83 8.41 1.00
N GLN A 234 -26.53 8.79 -0.07
CA GLN A 234 -27.99 8.70 -0.13
C GLN A 234 -28.47 7.26 0.05
N PHE A 235 -27.81 6.32 -0.62
CA PHE A 235 -28.10 4.89 -0.50
C PHE A 235 -27.91 4.39 0.96
N THR A 236 -26.75 4.65 1.56
CA THR A 236 -26.46 4.24 2.95
C THR A 236 -27.41 4.87 3.97
N ILE A 237 -27.82 6.13 3.75
CA ILE A 237 -28.81 6.80 4.62
C ILE A 237 -30.19 6.15 4.47
N SER A 238 -30.60 5.83 3.23
CA SER A 238 -31.88 5.19 2.95
C SER A 238 -31.97 3.81 3.60
N GLU A 239 -30.91 3.01 3.49
CA GLU A 239 -30.82 1.67 4.09
C GLU A 239 -30.97 1.74 5.62
N HIS A 240 -30.18 2.59 6.29
CA HIS A 240 -30.29 2.77 7.73
C HIS A 240 -31.63 3.33 8.19
N LEU A 241 -32.31 4.15 7.39
CA LEU A 241 -33.66 4.62 7.71
C LEU A 241 -34.70 3.51 7.60
N SER A 242 -34.55 2.62 6.61
CA SER A 242 -35.41 1.44 6.45
C SER A 242 -35.31 0.52 7.67
N ASP A 243 -34.09 0.21 8.11
CA ASP A 243 -33.87 -0.63 9.29
C ASP A 243 -34.53 -0.03 10.55
N VAL A 244 -34.33 1.26 10.80
CA VAL A 244 -34.90 1.94 11.98
C VAL A 244 -36.42 1.96 11.96
N MET A 245 -37.05 1.99 10.78
CA MET A 245 -38.51 1.94 10.65
C MET A 245 -39.07 0.53 10.78
N ALA A 246 -38.31 -0.51 10.40
CA ALA A 246 -38.72 -1.91 10.54
C ALA A 246 -38.76 -2.42 11.99
N PHE A 247 -38.09 -1.74 12.93
CA PHE A 247 -38.07 -2.08 14.36
C PHE A 247 -39.20 -1.43 15.19
N LYS A 248 -40.19 -0.78 14.55
CA LYS A 248 -41.37 -0.22 15.22
C LYS A 248 -42.62 -1.03 14.92
#